data_AF-A0A7S1WSQ5-F1
#
_entry.id   AF-A0A7S1WSQ5-F1
#
_cell.length_a   1.000
_cell.length_b   1.000
_cell.length_c   1.000
_cell.angle_alpha   90.00
_cell.angle_beta   90.00
_cell.angle_gamma   90.00
#
_symmetry.space_group_name_H-M   'P 1'
#
loop_
_entity.id
_entity.type
_entity.pdbx_description
1 polymer ?
#
loop_
_entity_poly.entity_id
_entity_poly.type
_entity_poly.pdbx_seq_one_letter_code
_entity_poly.pdbx_strand_id
1 'polypeptide(L)'
;VLGTVLVALGDGLVIPKMKEFAFLFPSHPLPRLVFTWAPLEASFALTLFGTLVGLSAPANQPDINFPLMVLANIIRIAATVAVGALLGISSGWLIPRRTQLKV
;
A
#
# COMPACT_ATOMS: atom_id res chain seq x y z
N VAL A 1 2.72 4.81 17.37
CA VAL A 1 2.67 5.58 16.10
C VAL A 1 4.05 5.69 15.45
N LEU A 2 5.07 6.25 16.12
CA LEU A 2 6.43 6.37 15.57
C LEU A 2 7.04 5.07 15.02
N GLY A 3 6.89 3.94 15.73
CA GLY A 3 7.39 2.65 15.26
C GLY A 3 6.80 2.17 13.93
N THR A 4 5.57 2.57 13.59
CA THR A 4 4.92 2.19 12.32
C THR A 4 5.53 2.88 11.12
N VAL A 5 6.02 4.10 11.32
CA VAL A 5 6.70 4.91 10.30
C VAL A 5 8.12 4.39 10.06
N LEU A 6 8.76 3.85 11.10
CA LEU A 6 10.14 3.36 11.04
C LEU A 6 10.27 1.94 10.47
N VAL A 7 9.18 1.16 10.43
CA VAL A 7 9.17 -0.21 9.90
C VAL A 7 9.05 -0.23 8.37
N ALA A 8 8.37 0.73 7.76
CA ALA A 8 8.13 0.72 6.33
C ALA A 8 9.42 0.97 5.52
N LEU A 9 9.72 0.09 4.58
CA LEU A 9 10.71 0.35 3.54
C LEU A 9 10.25 1.59 2.75
N GLY A 10 11.13 2.59 2.64
CA GLY A 10 10.94 3.73 1.76
C GLY A 10 10.96 3.26 0.30
N ASP A 11 9.80 2.88 -0.23
CA ASP A 11 9.60 2.38 -1.59
C ASP A 11 10.20 3.33 -2.64
N GLY A 12 10.09 4.64 -2.43
CA GLY A 12 10.71 5.68 -3.27
C GLY A 12 12.24 5.60 -3.39
N LEU A 13 12.94 5.03 -2.40
CA LEU A 13 14.40 4.84 -2.42
C LEU A 13 14.79 3.42 -2.81
N VAL A 14 14.03 2.44 -2.33
CA VAL A 14 14.37 1.02 -2.51
C VAL A 14 14.06 0.55 -3.94
N ILE A 15 12.97 1.01 -4.55
CA ILE A 15 12.57 0.59 -5.90
C ILE A 15 13.62 0.99 -6.96
N PRO A 16 14.12 2.25 -7.02
CA PRO A 16 15.17 2.62 -7.97
C PRO A 16 16.42 1.75 -7.80
N LYS A 17 16.85 1.51 -6.55
CA LYS A 17 18.05 0.70 -6.28
C LYS A 17 17.87 -0.76 -6.71
N MET A 18 16.68 -1.32 -6.53
CA MET A 18 16.38 -2.68 -6.98
C MET A 18 16.29 -2.79 -8.50
N LYS A 19 15.91 -1.72 -9.21
CA LYS A 19 15.98 -1.68 -10.68
C LYS A 19 17.42 -1.70 -11.18
N GLU A 20 18.31 -0.93 -10.56
CA GLU A 20 19.75 -0.97 -10.86
C GLU A 20 20.33 -2.35 -10.56
N PHE A 21 19.97 -2.94 -9.42
CA PHE A 21 20.41 -4.28 -9.05
C PHE A 21 19.92 -5.34 -10.02
N ALA A 22 18.66 -5.27 -10.47
CA ALA A 22 18.11 -6.19 -11.48
C ALA A 22 18.84 -6.11 -12.82
N PHE A 23 19.37 -4.94 -13.18
CA PHE A 23 20.18 -4.80 -14.39
C PHE A 23 21.54 -5.49 -14.26
N LEU A 24 22.18 -5.39 -13.08
CA LEU A 24 23.46 -6.05 -12.80
C LEU A 24 23.31 -7.57 -12.57
N PHE A 25 22.20 -8.00 -11.98
CA PHE A 25 21.92 -9.39 -11.60
C PHE A 25 20.53 -9.85 -12.09
N PRO A 26 20.36 -10.09 -13.40
CA PRO A 26 19.05 -10.30 -14.02
C PRO A 26 18.30 -11.56 -13.57
N SER A 27 19.01 -12.58 -13.09
CA SER A 27 18.40 -13.83 -12.60
C SER A 27 18.11 -13.80 -11.09
N HIS A 28 18.49 -12.75 -10.38
CA HIS A 28 18.35 -12.71 -8.93
C HIS A 28 16.88 -12.48 -8.53
N PRO A 29 16.31 -13.24 -7.56
CA PRO A 29 14.89 -13.15 -7.20
C PRO A 29 14.55 -11.90 -6.36
N LEU A 30 15.55 -11.31 -5.70
CA LEU A 30 15.35 -10.23 -4.73
C LEU A 30 14.62 -9.00 -5.28
N PRO A 31 14.94 -8.45 -6.48
CA PRO A 31 14.19 -7.32 -7.03
C PRO A 31 12.70 -7.60 -7.16
N ARG A 32 12.31 -8.81 -7.59
CA ARG A 32 10.89 -9.19 -7.70
C ARG A 32 10.22 -9.20 -6.35
N LEU A 33 10.85 -9.81 -5.34
CA LEU A 33 10.34 -9.86 -3.98
C LEU A 33 10.16 -8.44 -3.41
N VAL A 34 11.14 -7.57 -3.58
CA VAL A 34 11.10 -6.20 -3.06
C VAL A 34 10.05 -5.36 -3.79
N PHE A 35 9.88 -5.49 -5.10
CA PHE A 35 8.82 -4.79 -5.84
C PHE A 35 7.42 -5.23 -5.42
N THR A 36 7.24 -6.46 -4.95
CA THR A 36 5.96 -6.91 -4.40
C THR A 36 5.78 -6.53 -2.93
N TRP A 37 6.86 -6.55 -2.15
CA TRP A 37 6.80 -6.36 -0.70
C TRP A 37 6.70 -4.91 -0.29
N ALA A 38 7.49 -4.01 -0.90
CA ALA A 38 7.54 -2.60 -0.51
C ALA A 38 6.16 -1.90 -0.57
N PRO A 39 5.34 -2.07 -1.64
CA PRO A 39 4.00 -1.47 -1.66
C PRO A 39 3.04 -2.06 -0.61
N LEU A 40 3.19 -3.35 -0.33
CA LEU A 40 2.35 -4.07 0.63
C LEU A 40 2.66 -3.62 2.07
N GLU A 41 3.95 -3.48 2.38
CA GLU A 41 4.43 -2.96 3.65
C GLU A 41 4.01 -1.51 3.88
N ALA A 42 4.12 -0.64 2.86
CA ALA A 42 3.64 0.74 2.95
C ALA A 42 2.14 0.80 3.25
N SER A 43 1.34 -0.03 2.58
CA SER A 43 -0.11 -0.13 2.80
C SER A 43 -0.44 -0.63 4.22
N PHE A 44 0.32 -1.59 4.73
CA PHE A 44 0.20 -2.10 6.09
C PHE A 44 0.54 -1.03 7.13
N ALA A 45 1.66 -0.34 6.96
CA ALA A 45 2.12 0.72 7.86
C ALA A 45 1.10 1.87 7.94
N LEU A 46 0.55 2.33 6.81
CA LEU A 46 -0.50 3.35 6.78
C LEU A 46 -1.79 2.89 7.46
N THR A 47 -2.18 1.64 7.26
CA THR A 47 -3.37 1.07 7.89
C THR A 47 -3.21 1.03 9.40
N LEU A 48 -2.06 0.55 9.88
CA LEU A 48 -1.73 0.44 11.29
C LEU A 48 -1.50 1.80 11.95
N PHE A 49 -0.93 2.77 11.22
CA PHE A 49 -0.88 4.16 11.67
C PHE A 49 -2.30 4.70 11.91
N GLY A 50 -3.21 4.51 10.96
CA GLY A 50 -4.59 4.96 11.09
C GLY A 50 -5.34 4.31 12.27
N THR A 51 -5.07 3.04 12.58
CA THR A 51 -5.68 2.37 13.75
C THR A 51 -5.11 2.91 15.06
N LEU A 52 -3.78 3.10 15.14
CA LEU A 52 -3.12 3.61 16.33
C LEU A 52 -3.46 5.07 16.61
N VAL A 53 -3.65 5.90 15.58
CA VAL A 53 -4.11 7.28 15.76
C VAL A 53 -5.51 7.32 16.37
N GLY A 54 -6.40 6.43 15.93
CA GLY A 54 -7.73 6.30 16.53
C GLY A 54 -7.67 5.93 18.02
N LEU A 55 -6.73 5.08 18.42
CA LEU A 55 -6.52 4.70 19.82
C LEU A 55 -5.82 5.78 20.66
N SER A 56 -5.06 6.68 20.04
CA SER A 56 -4.38 7.78 20.74
C SER A 56 -5.24 9.04 20.90
N ALA A 57 -6.58 8.90 20.82
CA ALA A 57 -7.51 10.01 20.93
C ALA A 57 -7.28 10.81 22.24
N PRO A 58 -7.31 12.16 22.20
CA PRO A 58 -7.08 13.01 23.36
C PRO A 58 -8.17 12.77 24.42
N ALA A 59 -7.82 12.94 25.70
CA ALA A 59 -8.59 12.59 26.89
C ALA A 59 -10.04 13.15 26.99
N ASN A 60 -10.44 14.05 26.08
CA ASN A 60 -11.75 14.69 26.04
C ASN A 60 -12.68 14.13 24.96
N GLN A 61 -12.31 13.04 24.29
CA GLN A 61 -13.18 12.37 23.31
C GLN A 61 -13.92 11.19 23.94
N PRO A 62 -15.17 10.93 23.52
CA PRO A 62 -15.94 9.80 24.02
C PRO A 62 -15.22 8.48 23.72
N ASP A 63 -15.34 7.52 24.63
CA ASP A 63 -14.74 6.19 24.50
C ASP A 63 -15.08 5.56 23.14
N ILE A 64 -14.04 5.19 22.40
CA ILE A 64 -14.20 4.57 21.09
C ILE A 64 -14.57 3.11 21.31
N ASN A 65 -15.70 2.69 20.73
CA ASN A 65 -16.11 1.29 20.71
C ASN A 65 -15.09 0.48 19.87
N PHE A 66 -14.20 -0.22 20.56
CA PHE A 66 -13.10 -0.99 19.95
C PHE A 66 -13.58 -1.99 18.88
N PRO A 67 -14.64 -2.80 19.11
CA PRO A 67 -15.24 -3.64 18.06
C PRO A 67 -15.61 -2.89 16.79
N LEU A 68 -16.21 -1.70 16.93
CA LEU A 68 -16.62 -0.88 15.79
C LEU A 68 -15.41 -0.35 15.02
N MET A 69 -14.35 0.05 15.73
CA MET A 69 -13.09 0.47 15.12
C MET A 69 -12.42 -0.66 14.32
N VAL A 70 -12.42 -1.89 14.85
CA VAL A 70 -11.87 -3.06 14.13
C VAL A 70 -12.70 -3.34 12.87
N LEU A 71 -14.03 -3.35 12.98
CA LEU A 71 -14.93 -3.57 11.85
C LEU A 71 -14.75 -2.49 10.76
N ALA A 72 -14.67 -1.22 11.16
CA ALA A 72 -14.44 -0.11 10.25
C ALA A 72 -13.11 -0.25 9.48
N ASN A 73 -12.05 -0.74 10.13
CA ASN A 73 -10.78 -1.00 9.47
C ASN A 73 -10.84 -2.16 8.48
N ILE A 74 -11.53 -3.26 8.82
CA ILE A 74 -11.74 -4.39 7.91
C ILE A 74 -12.51 -3.92 6.66
N ILE A 75 -13.60 -3.17 6.85
CA ILE A 75 -14.38 -2.61 5.73
C ILE A 75 -13.51 -1.67 4.89
N ARG A 76 -12.70 -0.82 5.53
CA ARG A 76 -11.78 0.08 4.83
C ARG A 76 -10.77 -0.68 3.97
N ILE A 77 -10.14 -1.72 4.51
CA ILE A 77 -9.18 -2.57 3.76
C ILE A 77 -9.88 -3.26 2.59
N ALA A 78 -11.08 -3.83 2.82
CA ALA A 78 -11.84 -4.48 1.75
C ALA A 78 -12.21 -3.49 0.64
N ALA A 79 -12.66 -2.28 1.01
CA ALA A 79 -13.01 -1.23 0.06
C ALA A 79 -11.79 -0.72 -0.73
N THR A 80 -10.63 -0.51 -0.08
CA THR A 80 -9.41 -0.06 -0.78
C THR A 80 -8.91 -1.11 -1.77
N VAL A 81 -8.94 -2.40 -1.39
CA VAL A 81 -8.58 -3.50 -2.30
C VAL A 81 -9.56 -3.59 -3.47
N ALA A 82 -10.87 -3.51 -3.21
CA ALA A 82 -11.89 -3.58 -4.25
C ALA A 82 -11.78 -2.42 -5.26
N VAL A 83 -11.63 -1.19 -4.77
CA VAL A 83 -11.45 0.00 -5.61
C VAL A 83 -10.13 -0.09 -6.39
N GLY A 84 -9.04 -0.49 -5.74
CA GLY A 84 -7.75 -0.69 -6.40
C GLY A 84 -7.82 -1.73 -7.53
N ALA A 85 -8.52 -2.85 -7.30
CA ALA A 85 -8.74 -3.87 -8.31
C ALA A 85 -9.57 -3.37 -9.49
N LEU A 86 -10.67 -2.64 -9.23
CA LEU A 86 -11.50 -2.05 -10.27
C LEU A 86 -10.73 -1.03 -11.12
N LEU A 87 -9.94 -0.15 -10.49
CA LEU A 87 -9.08 0.80 -11.18
C LEU A 87 -7.96 0.10 -11.97
N GLY A 88 -7.40 -0.98 -11.43
CA GLY A 88 -6.40 -1.81 -12.11
C GLY A 88 -6.97 -2.48 -13.36
N ILE A 89 -8.15 -3.09 -13.27
CA ILE A 89 -8.84 -3.72 -14.39
C ILE A 89 -9.20 -2.68 -15.46
N SER A 90 -9.77 -1.55 -15.06
CA SER A 90 -10.15 -0.49 -16.01
C SER A 90 -8.93 0.10 -16.71
N SER A 91 -7.82 0.31 -15.99
CA SER A 91 -6.55 0.76 -16.57
C SER A 91 -5.97 -0.28 -17.53
N GLY A 92 -5.98 -1.56 -17.15
CA GLY A 92 -5.53 -2.66 -18.01
C GLY A 92 -6.35 -2.79 -19.30
N TRP A 93 -7.62 -2.40 -19.28
CA TRP A 93 -8.48 -2.38 -20.46
C TRP A 93 -8.29 -1.12 -21.32
N LEU A 94 -8.12 0.05 -20.70
CA LEU A 94 -8.00 1.34 -21.39
C LEU A 94 -6.62 1.56 -22.03
N ILE A 95 -5.53 1.19 -21.35
CA ILE A 95 -4.16 1.48 -21.79
C ILE A 95 -3.83 0.84 -23.15
N PRO A 96 -4.11 -0.45 -23.40
CA PRO A 96 -3.83 -1.08 -24.70
C PRO A 96 -4.69 -0.50 -25.83
N ARG A 97 -5.90 -0.01 -25.52
CA ARG A 97 -6.79 0.64 -26.49
C ARG A 97 -6.31 2.04 -26.86
N ARG A 98 -5.65 2.75 -25.93
CA ARG A 98 -5.06 4.07 -26.21
C ARG A 98 -3.99 3.99 -27.30
N THR A 99 -3.22 2.90 -27.38
CA THR A 99 -2.20 2.72 -28.43
C THR A 99 -2.79 2.44 -29.81
N GLN A 100 -4.07 2.07 -29.90
CA GLN A 100 -4.78 1.83 -31.17
C GLN A 100 -5.43 3.09 -31.76
N LEU A 101 -5.58 4.15 -30.95
CA LEU A 101 -6.16 5.44 -31.36
C LEU A 101 -5.11 6.45 -31.87
N LYS A 102 -3.91 5.98 -32.27
CA LYS A 102 -2.97 6.81 -33.02
C LYS A 102 -3.50 7.00 -34.45
N VAL A 103 -4.32 8.03 -34.62
CA VAL A 103 -4.53 8.72 -35.90
C VAL A 103 -3.30 9.57 -36.19
#